data_AF-A0A932VGY9-F1
#
_entry.id   AF-A0A932VGY9-F1
#
_cell.length_a   1.000
_cell.length_b   1.000
_cell.length_c   1.000
_cell.angle_alpha   90.00
_cell.angle_beta   90.00
_cell.angle_gamma   90.00
#
_symmetry.space_group_name_H-M   'P 1'
#
loop_
_entity.id
_entity.type
_entity.pdbx_description
1 polymer ?
#
loop_
_entity_poly.entity_id
_entity_poly.type
_entity_poly.pdbx_seq_one_letter_code
_entity_poly.pdbx_strand_id
1 'polypeptide(L)'
;MIRQWTTTVPIGISAIAFAWYGMTLLASRMMAPDFERYGLPRLRALTGVLQLAGSVGLVIGSSYRPLLLASAAALALMMAVAIAVRARCGDATATMVPAAALCALNLYIVATGW
;
A
#
# COMPACT_ATOMS: atom_id res chain seq x y z
N MET A 1 -4.30 -25.42 12.25
CA MET A 1 -3.43 -25.40 11.04
C MET A 1 -3.96 -24.49 9.93
N ILE A 2 -5.24 -24.54 9.53
CA ILE A 2 -5.78 -23.78 8.37
C ILE A 2 -5.74 -22.25 8.55
N ARG A 3 -5.97 -21.74 9.77
CA ARG A 3 -6.03 -20.29 10.09
C ARG A 3 -4.69 -19.53 9.97
N GLN A 4 -3.56 -20.24 9.93
CA GLN A 4 -2.23 -19.60 9.80
C GLN A 4 -1.91 -19.22 8.35
N TRP A 5 -2.49 -19.94 7.39
CA TRP A 5 -2.31 -19.70 5.96
C TRP A 5 -3.14 -18.51 5.47
N THR A 6 -4.32 -18.31 6.06
CA THR A 6 -5.25 -17.24 5.67
C THR A 6 -4.71 -15.84 5.93
N THR A 7 -3.83 -15.65 6.91
CA THR A 7 -3.27 -14.35 7.27
C THR A 7 -1.87 -14.14 6.68
N THR A 8 -1.03 -15.18 6.65
CA THR A 8 0.37 -15.04 6.21
C THR A 8 0.49 -14.81 4.70
N VAL A 9 -0.37 -15.41 3.88
CA VAL A 9 -0.37 -15.22 2.43
C VAL A 9 -0.71 -13.78 2.02
N PRO A 10 -1.80 -13.15 2.51
CA PRO A 10 -2.08 -11.73 2.26
C PRO A 10 -0.96 -10.78 2.69
N ILE A 11 -0.32 -11.07 3.83
CA ILE A 11 0.80 -10.27 4.34
C ILE A 11 1.97 -10.34 3.35
N GLY A 12 2.34 -11.53 2.88
CA GLY A 12 3.40 -11.71 1.90
C GLY A 12 3.10 -11.02 0.57
N ILE A 13 1.88 -11.18 0.04
CA ILE A 13 1.44 -10.52 -1.19
C ILE A 13 1.51 -9.00 -1.05
N SER A 14 0.96 -8.46 0.05
CA SER A 14 0.98 -7.02 0.30
C SER A 14 2.42 -6.51 0.45
N ALA A 15 3.24 -7.16 1.29
CA ALA A 15 4.62 -6.75 1.51
C ALA A 15 5.42 -6.68 0.21
N ILE A 16 5.33 -7.70 -0.64
CA ILE A 16 6.04 -7.72 -1.93
C ILE A 16 5.48 -6.64 -2.87
N ALA A 17 4.16 -6.49 -2.97
CA ALA A 17 3.55 -5.48 -3.84
C ALA A 17 3.95 -4.06 -3.42
N PHE A 18 3.82 -3.71 -2.14
CA PHE A 18 4.20 -2.38 -1.64
C PHE A 18 5.71 -2.14 -1.68
N ALA A 19 6.53 -3.18 -1.51
CA ALA A 19 7.97 -3.06 -1.70
C ALA A 19 8.30 -2.71 -3.15
N TRP A 20 7.70 -3.41 -4.11
CA TRP A 20 7.89 -3.16 -5.54
C TRP A 20 7.39 -1.78 -5.96
N TYR A 21 6.18 -1.40 -5.56
CA TYR A 21 5.61 -0.08 -5.87
C TYR A 21 6.39 1.05 -5.20
N GLY A 22 6.75 0.90 -3.92
CA GLY A 22 7.56 1.87 -3.19
C GLY A 22 8.93 2.07 -3.81
N MET A 23 9.60 0.98 -4.23
CA MET A 23 10.88 1.05 -4.92
C MET A 23 10.75 1.69 -6.30
N THR A 24 9.72 1.34 -7.07
CA THR A 24 9.45 1.96 -8.38
C THR A 24 9.20 3.46 -8.24
N LEU A 25 8.50 3.90 -7.19
CA LEU A 25 8.25 5.31 -6.90
C LEU A 25 9.54 6.11 -6.62
N LEU A 26 10.54 5.48 -6.00
CA LEU A 26 11.81 6.12 -5.66
C LEU A 26 12.83 6.03 -6.82
N ALA A 27 12.95 4.88 -7.46
CA ALA A 27 13.97 4.60 -8.46
C ALA A 27 13.54 5.00 -9.88
N SER A 28 12.26 4.85 -10.24
CA SER A 28 11.78 5.10 -11.59
C SER A 28 11.17 6.49 -11.73
N ARG A 29 11.41 7.14 -12.87
CA ARG A 29 10.71 8.38 -13.27
C ARG A 29 9.39 8.11 -13.99
N MET A 30 9.02 6.85 -14.23
CA MET A 30 7.79 6.51 -14.97
C MET A 30 6.52 7.11 -14.35
N MET A 31 6.45 7.18 -13.02
CA MET A 31 5.32 7.77 -12.28
C MET A 31 5.50 9.26 -11.94
N ALA A 32 6.60 9.90 -12.38
CA ALA A 32 6.80 11.33 -12.12
C ALA A 32 5.75 12.22 -12.81
N PRO A 33 5.36 11.98 -14.09
CA PRO A 33 4.34 12.78 -14.76
C PRO A 33 2.96 12.71 -14.08
N ASP A 34 2.60 11.54 -13.53
CA ASP A 34 1.35 11.36 -12.80
C ASP A 34 1.31 12.25 -11.55
N PHE A 35 2.40 12.23 -10.76
CA PHE A 35 2.49 13.07 -9.54
C PHE A 35 2.59 14.56 -9.84
N GLU A 36 3.18 14.96 -10.98
CA GLU A 36 3.15 16.33 -11.47
C GLU A 36 1.73 16.76 -11.85
N ARG A 37 0.98 15.91 -12.58
CA ARG A 37 -0.43 16.15 -12.93
C ARG A 37 -1.32 16.24 -11.70
N TYR A 38 -1.00 15.49 -10.63
CA TYR A 38 -1.69 15.57 -9.35
C TYR A 38 -1.32 16.80 -8.51
N GLY A 39 -0.34 17.61 -8.95
CA GLY A 39 0.15 18.78 -8.21
C GLY A 39 0.94 18.41 -6.95
N LEU A 40 1.41 17.16 -6.83
CA LEU A 40 2.03 16.60 -5.62
C LEU A 40 3.42 15.98 -5.86
N PRO A 41 4.33 16.59 -6.65
CA PRO A 41 5.61 15.96 -7.03
C PRO A 41 6.50 15.60 -5.82
N ARG A 42 6.42 16.38 -4.74
CA ARG A 42 7.18 16.15 -3.50
C ARG A 42 6.64 14.97 -2.66
N LEU A 43 5.35 14.66 -2.78
CA LEU A 43 4.75 13.52 -2.08
C LEU A 43 5.16 12.19 -2.70
N ARG A 44 5.66 12.17 -3.94
CA ARG A 44 6.12 10.94 -4.61
C ARG A 44 7.16 10.17 -3.78
N ALA A 45 8.20 10.88 -3.33
CA ALA A 45 9.25 10.28 -2.52
C ALA A 45 8.75 9.88 -1.13
N LEU A 46 7.92 10.72 -0.51
CA LEU A 46 7.32 10.43 0.80
C LEU A 46 6.47 9.16 0.76
N THR A 47 5.58 9.06 -0.24
CA THR A 47 4.72 7.90 -0.47
C THR A 47 5.52 6.63 -0.77
N GLY A 48 6.63 6.74 -1.51
CA GLY A 48 7.54 5.61 -1.75
C GLY A 48 8.20 5.10 -0.47
N VAL A 49 8.77 6.01 0.34
CA VAL A 49 9.39 5.66 1.63
C VAL A 49 8.37 5.06 2.60
N LEU A 50 7.17 5.65 2.69
CA LEU A 50 6.10 5.14 3.56
C LEU A 50 5.63 3.74 3.13
N GLN A 51 5.53 3.46 1.82
CA GLN A 51 5.19 2.12 1.34
C GLN A 51 6.27 1.09 1.68
N LEU A 52 7.55 1.45 1.55
CA LEU A 52 8.66 0.59 1.96
C LEU A 52 8.65 0.35 3.47
N ALA A 53 8.48 1.42 4.27
CA ALA A 53 8.40 1.31 5.72
C ALA A 53 7.21 0.45 6.16
N GLY A 54 6.04 0.61 5.54
CA GLY A 54 4.85 -0.20 5.79
C GLY A 54 5.04 -1.66 5.37
N SER A 55 5.70 -1.92 4.24
CA SER A 55 6.04 -3.28 3.81
C SER A 55 6.96 -3.99 4.81
N VAL A 56 8.02 -3.32 5.25
CA VAL A 56 8.90 -3.84 6.31
C VAL A 56 8.13 -4.04 7.61
N GLY A 57 7.26 -3.09 7.97
CA GLY A 57 6.39 -3.17 9.13
C GLY A 57 5.40 -4.34 9.08
N LEU A 58 4.88 -4.72 7.91
CA LEU A 58 4.06 -5.92 7.72
C LEU A 58 4.87 -7.20 7.98
N VAL A 59 6.11 -7.27 7.47
CA VAL A 59 6.99 -8.43 7.65
C VAL A 59 7.39 -8.58 9.12
N ILE A 60 7.86 -7.52 9.76
CA ILE A 60 8.25 -7.55 11.19
C ILE A 60 7.02 -7.72 12.08
N GLY A 61 5.92 -7.06 11.73
CA GLY A 61 4.65 -7.12 12.45
C GLY A 61 4.01 -8.50 12.47
N SER A 62 4.38 -9.41 11.55
CA SER A 62 3.94 -10.81 11.60
C SER A 62 4.25 -11.50 12.95
N SER A 63 5.29 -11.05 13.65
CA SER A 63 5.64 -11.49 15.01
C SER A 63 5.16 -10.55 16.12
N TYR A 64 4.76 -9.32 15.78
CA TYR A 64 4.33 -8.29 16.72
C TYR A 64 3.01 -7.62 16.29
N ARG A 65 1.91 -8.11 16.85
CA ARG A 65 0.53 -7.75 16.47
C ARG A 65 0.23 -6.26 16.32
N PRO A 66 0.56 -5.37 17.28
CA PRO A 66 0.20 -3.95 17.13
C PRO A 66 0.96 -3.30 15.96
N LEU A 67 2.17 -3.76 15.64
CA LEU A 67 2.92 -3.29 14.49
C LEU A 67 2.32 -3.76 13.16
N LEU A 68 1.80 -5.00 13.11
CA LEU A 68 1.08 -5.52 11.94
C LEU A 68 -0.14 -4.65 11.63
N LEU A 69 -0.98 -4.40 12.65
CA LEU A 69 -2.20 -3.61 12.51
C LEU A 69 -1.88 -2.17 12.12
N ALA A 70 -0.88 -1.55 12.75
CA ALA A 70 -0.45 -0.20 12.41
C ALA A 70 0.05 -0.11 10.95
N SER A 71 0.86 -1.08 10.51
CA SER A 71 1.42 -1.11 9.15
C SER A 71 0.33 -1.33 8.10
N ALA A 72 -0.56 -2.31 8.32
CA ALA A 72 -1.66 -2.59 7.42
C ALA A 72 -2.65 -1.42 7.33
N ALA A 73 -2.99 -0.80 8.47
CA ALA A 73 -3.87 0.38 8.49
C ALA A 73 -3.23 1.58 7.79
N ALA A 74 -1.93 1.83 7.99
CA ALA A 74 -1.21 2.90 7.31
C ALA A 74 -1.16 2.68 5.79
N LEU A 75 -0.91 1.45 5.33
CA LEU A 75 -0.91 1.10 3.91
C LEU A 75 -2.31 1.21 3.29
N ALA A 76 -3.35 0.76 3.99
CA ALA A 76 -4.74 0.93 3.57
C ALA A 76 -5.11 2.41 3.43
N LEU A 77 -4.74 3.23 4.41
CA LEU A 77 -4.98 4.68 4.37
C LEU A 77 -4.26 5.34 3.19
N MET A 78 -2.99 4.99 2.94
CA MET A 78 -2.25 5.49 1.78
C MET A 78 -2.95 5.14 0.46
N MET A 79 -3.44 3.90 0.31
CA MET A 79 -4.18 3.51 -0.89
C MET A 79 -5.51 4.25 -1.03
N ALA A 80 -6.22 4.49 0.08
CA ALA A 80 -7.44 5.30 0.08
C ALA A 80 -7.17 6.75 -0.36
N VAL A 81 -6.09 7.37 0.13
CA VAL A 81 -5.64 8.70 -0.32
C VAL A 81 -5.29 8.68 -1.81
N ALA A 82 -4.58 7.64 -2.28
CA ALA A 82 -4.23 7.51 -3.69
C ALA A 82 -5.47 7.43 -4.60
N ILE A 83 -6.49 6.68 -4.19
CA ILE A 83 -7.79 6.60 -4.90
C ILE A 83 -8.48 7.97 -4.89
N ALA A 84 -8.53 8.65 -3.74
CA ALA A 84 -9.15 9.97 -3.63
C ALA A 84 -8.47 11.03 -4.52
N VAL A 85 -7.14 11.02 -4.60
CA VAL A 85 -6.37 11.90 -5.49
C VAL A 85 -6.68 11.59 -6.96
N ARG A 86 -6.67 10.30 -7.35
CA ARG A 86 -6.99 9.87 -8.73
C ARG A 86 -8.41 10.23 -9.14
N ALA A 87 -9.37 10.05 -8.23
CA ALA A 87 -10.77 10.44 -8.44
C ALA A 87 -10.91 11.96 -8.64
N ARG A 88 -10.17 12.77 -7.87
CA ARG A 88 -10.15 14.24 -8.03
C ARG A 88 -9.54 14.68 -9.36
N CYS A 89 -8.56 13.96 -9.88
CA CYS A 89 -7.91 14.26 -11.16
C CYS A 89 -8.65 13.71 -12.38
N GLY A 90 -9.79 13.04 -12.18
CA GLY A 90 -10.65 12.51 -13.24
C GLY A 90 -10.09 11.27 -13.93
N ASP A 91 -9.19 10.51 -13.28
CA ASP A 91 -8.65 9.28 -13.86
C ASP A 91 -9.72 8.18 -13.94
N ALA A 92 -9.68 7.36 -15.00
CA ALA A 92 -10.62 6.27 -15.20
C ALA A 92 -10.56 5.25 -14.07
N THR A 93 -11.72 4.75 -13.62
CA THR A 93 -11.86 3.76 -12.53
C THR A 93 -11.04 2.49 -12.74
N ALA A 94 -10.82 2.08 -14.00
CA ALA A 94 -9.95 0.95 -14.35
C ALA A 94 -8.50 1.11 -13.88
N THR A 95 -7.97 2.35 -13.83
CA THR A 95 -6.60 2.61 -13.37
C THR A 95 -6.47 2.59 -11.84
N MET A 96 -7.59 2.62 -11.11
CA MET A 96 -7.65 2.59 -9.65
C MET A 96 -7.83 1.17 -9.09
N VAL A 97 -8.13 0.18 -9.94
CA VAL A 97 -8.30 -1.23 -9.57
C VAL A 97 -7.15 -1.78 -8.72
N PRO A 98 -5.86 -1.62 -9.09
CA PRO A 98 -4.77 -2.14 -8.27
C PRO A 98 -4.70 -1.47 -6.88
N ALA A 99 -4.95 -0.16 -6.81
CA ALA A 99 -4.98 0.56 -5.53
C ALA A 99 -6.16 0.10 -4.65
N ALA A 100 -7.34 -0.09 -5.24
CA ALA A 100 -8.52 -0.58 -4.55
C ALA A 100 -8.34 -2.03 -4.05
N ALA A 101 -7.76 -2.90 -4.86
CA ALA A 101 -7.47 -4.28 -4.48
C ALA A 101 -6.48 -4.35 -3.31
N LEU A 102 -5.39 -3.57 -3.37
CA LEU A 102 -4.41 -3.50 -2.28
C LEU A 102 -4.97 -2.85 -1.01
N CYS A 103 -5.86 -1.86 -1.15
CA CYS A 103 -6.57 -1.27 -0.02
C CYS A 103 -7.44 -2.32 0.69
N ALA A 104 -8.26 -3.05 -0.07
CA ALA A 104 -9.11 -4.12 0.45
C ALA A 104 -8.28 -5.24 1.09
N LEU A 105 -7.14 -5.61 0.50
CA LEU A 105 -6.24 -6.63 1.04
C LEU A 105 -5.65 -6.21 2.39
N ASN A 106 -5.22 -4.97 2.56
CA ASN A 106 -4.73 -4.48 3.86
C ASN A 106 -5.86 -4.37 4.90
N LEU A 107 -7.06 -3.95 4.49
CA LEU A 107 -8.21 -3.95 5.39
C LEU A 107 -8.57 -5.36 5.86
N TYR A 108 -8.46 -6.36 4.97
CA TYR A 108 -8.62 -7.76 5.34
C TYR A 108 -7.57 -8.20 6.37
N ILE A 109 -6.30 -7.79 6.21
CA ILE A 109 -5.24 -8.07 7.20
C ILE A 109 -5.57 -7.43 8.56
N VAL A 110 -6.05 -6.18 8.58
CA VAL A 110 -6.49 -5.49 9.81
C VAL A 110 -7.65 -6.24 10.47
N ALA A 111 -8.64 -6.66 9.68
CA ALA A 111 -9.83 -7.34 10.18
C ALA A 111 -9.55 -8.76 10.69
N THR A 112 -8.56 -9.45 10.11
CA THR A 112 -8.23 -10.85 10.42
C THR A 112 -6.98 -11.04 11.28
N GLY A 113 -6.32 -9.96 11.71
CA GLY A 113 -5.16 -9.97 12.61
C GLY A 113 -5.48 -10.41 14.05
N TRP A 114 -6.05 -11.61 14.20
CA TRP A 114 -6.55 -12.25 15.43
C TRP A 114 -6.02 -13.66 15.61
#